data_AF-A0A2U1W9B5-F1
#
_entry.id   AF-A0A2U1W9B5-F1
#
_cell.length_a   1.000
_cell.length_b   1.000
_cell.length_c   1.000
_cell.angle_alpha   90.00
_cell.angle_beta   90.00
_cell.angle_gamma   90.00
#
_symmetry.space_group_name_H-M   'P 1'
#
loop_
_entity.id
_entity.type
_entity.pdbx_description
1 polymer ?
#
loop_
_entity_poly.entity_id
_entity_poly.type
_entity_poly.pdbx_seq_one_letter_code
_entity_poly.pdbx_strand_id
1 'polypeptide(L)'
;MRIASRIEQGLEPVIISPCEVLMIEAKVSAGFPSPAADYAEGRIDLAEVLVPHPSATFTLRISGHSMTRAGIHDGDIALVDRSLTARHDDVVVAVLDGELVCKRLLVRRGRTYLAPDTDDPAYRPVDVTDRLGFEVWGVIYSTIRMHRK
;
A
#
# COMPACT_ATOMS: atom_id res chain seq x y z
N MET A 1 23.06 -9.69 7.10
CA MET A 1 22.89 -8.93 5.84
C MET A 1 22.66 -9.87 4.63
N ARG A 2 21.75 -10.87 4.72
CA ARG A 2 21.56 -11.90 3.66
C ARG A 2 20.11 -12.37 3.43
N ILE A 3 19.13 -11.83 4.16
CA ILE A 3 17.72 -12.31 4.09
C ILE A 3 16.89 -11.42 3.16
N ALA A 4 17.03 -10.09 3.24
CA ALA A 4 16.41 -9.16 2.27
C ALA A 4 16.77 -9.52 0.82
N SER A 5 18.03 -9.88 0.57
CA SER A 5 18.51 -10.29 -0.76
C SER A 5 17.83 -11.53 -1.33
N ARG A 6 17.21 -12.39 -0.51
CA ARG A 6 16.52 -13.60 -1.01
C ARG A 6 15.06 -13.32 -1.37
N ILE A 7 14.41 -12.38 -0.69
CA ILE A 7 13.05 -11.94 -1.00
C ILE A 7 13.06 -11.04 -2.25
N GLU A 8 14.10 -10.22 -2.41
CA GLU A 8 14.27 -9.37 -3.60
C GLU A 8 14.60 -10.16 -4.88
N GLN A 9 15.18 -11.36 -4.78
CA GLN A 9 15.60 -12.17 -5.93
C GLN A 9 14.44 -12.74 -6.78
N GLY A 10 13.18 -12.54 -6.39
CA GLY A 10 12.01 -12.92 -7.17
C GLY A 10 10.96 -11.82 -7.32
N LEU A 11 11.26 -10.60 -6.87
CA LEU A 11 10.36 -9.45 -7.03
C LEU A 11 10.78 -8.68 -8.26
N GLU A 12 9.97 -8.79 -9.31
CA GLU A 12 10.15 -8.02 -10.54
C GLU A 12 9.27 -6.76 -10.49
N PRO A 13 9.75 -5.62 -11.02
CA PRO A 13 8.92 -4.45 -11.21
C PRO A 13 7.71 -4.78 -12.09
N VAL A 14 6.61 -4.07 -11.90
CA VAL A 14 5.41 -4.25 -12.71
C VAL A 14 5.70 -3.84 -14.16
N ILE A 15 5.46 -4.76 -15.09
CA ILE A 15 5.38 -4.43 -16.52
C ILE A 15 3.99 -3.88 -16.78
N ILE A 16 3.92 -2.68 -17.33
CA ILE A 16 2.64 -2.02 -17.61
C ILE A 16 2.49 -1.78 -19.09
N SER A 17 1.25 -1.98 -19.54
CA SER A 17 0.77 -1.55 -20.85
C SER A 17 -0.40 -0.61 -20.59
N PRO A 18 -0.59 0.45 -21.41
CA PRO A 18 -1.68 1.39 -21.23
C PRO A 18 -3.02 0.66 -21.13
N CYS A 19 -3.78 0.97 -20.08
CA CYS A 19 -5.08 0.38 -19.83
C CYS A 19 -6.10 1.53 -19.80
N GLU A 20 -6.42 2.03 -20.99
CA GLU A 20 -7.43 3.07 -21.15
C GLU A 20 -8.81 2.47 -20.93
N VAL A 21 -9.49 2.98 -19.91
CA VAL A 21 -10.88 2.62 -19.63
C VAL A 21 -11.71 3.88 -19.65
N LEU A 22 -12.94 3.78 -20.17
CA LEU A 22 -13.90 4.86 -20.06
C LEU A 22 -14.25 5.04 -18.58
N MET A 23 -13.96 6.21 -18.02
CA MET A 23 -14.47 6.61 -16.72
C MET A 23 -15.67 7.51 -16.94
N ILE A 24 -16.83 7.03 -16.52
CA ILE A 24 -17.99 7.91 -16.39
C ILE A 24 -17.78 8.64 -15.06
N GLU A 25 -17.59 9.96 -15.05
CA GLU A 25 -17.47 10.76 -13.81
C GLU A 25 -18.83 10.95 -13.11
N ALA A 26 -19.74 9.99 -13.29
CA ALA A 26 -20.89 9.83 -12.42
C ALA A 26 -20.35 9.43 -11.05
N LYS A 27 -20.39 10.34 -10.07
CA LYS A 27 -20.13 9.98 -8.68
C LYS A 27 -21.20 8.97 -8.25
N VAL A 28 -20.84 7.69 -8.24
CA VAL A 28 -21.69 6.64 -7.67
C VAL A 28 -21.71 6.88 -6.16
N SER A 29 -22.86 7.32 -5.65
CA SER A 29 -23.03 7.48 -4.22
C SER A 29 -22.85 6.13 -3.54
N ALA A 30 -21.95 6.05 -2.56
CA ALA A 30 -21.88 4.91 -1.66
C ALA A 30 -23.11 4.84 -0.71
N GLY A 31 -24.02 5.83 -0.80
CA GLY A 31 -25.30 5.92 -0.08
C GLY A 31 -26.47 6.24 -1.00
N PHE A 32 -27.46 7.02 -0.54
CA PHE A 32 -28.63 7.36 -1.36
C PHE A 32 -28.25 8.28 -2.55
N PRO A 33 -28.71 7.99 -3.78
CA PRO A 33 -28.39 8.81 -4.94
C PRO A 33 -29.23 10.09 -4.96
N SER A 34 -28.58 11.22 -5.29
CA SER A 34 -29.29 12.47 -5.60
C SER A 34 -29.53 12.56 -7.12
N PRO A 35 -30.75 12.86 -7.60
CA PRO A 35 -31.11 12.72 -9.01
C PRO A 35 -30.48 13.71 -10.01
N ALA A 36 -29.73 14.71 -9.54
CA ALA A 36 -29.37 15.90 -10.34
C ALA A 36 -27.89 15.96 -10.76
N ALA A 37 -27.25 14.82 -11.05
CA ALA A 37 -25.85 14.82 -11.47
C ALA A 37 -25.74 14.95 -13.00
N ASP A 38 -25.19 16.07 -13.47
CA ASP A 38 -24.69 16.22 -14.84
C ASP A 38 -23.42 15.36 -15.00
N TYR A 39 -23.39 14.55 -16.07
CA TYR A 39 -22.33 13.59 -16.33
C TYR A 39 -21.23 14.21 -17.19
N ALA A 40 -20.00 14.23 -16.69
CA ALA A 40 -18.82 14.42 -17.50
C ALA A 40 -18.25 13.05 -17.91
N GLU A 41 -17.91 12.89 -19.18
CA GLU A 41 -17.21 11.70 -19.68
C GLU A 41 -15.72 11.98 -19.76
N GLY A 42 -14.91 11.13 -19.11
CA GLY A 42 -13.45 11.19 -19.14
C GLY A 42 -12.83 9.84 -19.49
N ARG A 43 -11.59 9.85 -19.98
CA ARG A 43 -10.77 8.63 -20.05
C ARG A 43 -9.81 8.63 -18.87
N ILE A 44 -9.63 7.47 -18.25
CA ILE A 44 -8.59 7.21 -17.25
C ILE A 44 -7.66 6.13 -17.81
N ASP A 45 -6.35 6.33 -17.66
CA ASP A 45 -5.39 5.24 -17.74
C ASP A 45 -5.17 4.68 -16.35
N LEU A 46 -5.66 3.46 -16.10
CA LEU A 46 -5.49 2.81 -14.81
C LEU A 46 -4.02 2.50 -14.51
N ALA A 47 -3.19 2.29 -15.55
CA ALA A 47 -1.76 2.07 -15.37
C ALA A 47 -1.09 3.31 -14.77
N GLU A 48 -1.37 4.49 -15.32
CA GLU A 48 -0.82 5.76 -14.84
C GLU A 48 -1.29 6.08 -13.42
N VAL A 49 -2.59 5.87 -13.13
CA VAL A 49 -3.15 6.18 -11.82
C VAL A 49 -2.63 5.25 -10.72
N LEU A 50 -2.49 3.95 -11.01
CA LEU A 50 -2.08 2.96 -10.02
C LEU A 50 -0.56 2.82 -9.89
N VAL A 51 0.19 3.11 -10.96
CA VAL A 51 1.62 2.82 -11.05
C VAL A 51 2.38 4.04 -11.61
N PRO A 52 2.59 5.09 -10.79
CA PRO A 52 3.29 6.29 -11.24
C PRO A 52 4.76 6.02 -11.60
N HIS A 53 5.41 5.05 -10.96
CA HIS A 53 6.82 4.69 -11.22
C HIS A 53 6.96 3.20 -11.60
N PRO A 54 6.72 2.82 -12.87
CA PRO A 54 6.73 1.43 -13.34
C PRO A 54 7.96 0.62 -12.90
N SER A 55 9.14 1.18 -13.07
CA SER A 55 10.42 0.53 -12.79
C SER A 55 10.71 0.37 -11.29
N ALA A 56 9.97 1.05 -10.43
CA ALA A 56 10.14 1.03 -8.98
C ALA A 56 8.88 0.56 -8.23
N THR A 57 7.85 0.12 -8.95
CA THR A 57 6.61 -0.38 -8.36
C THR A 57 6.55 -1.89 -8.40
N PHE A 58 6.15 -2.48 -7.28
CA PHE A 58 6.07 -3.92 -7.07
C PHE A 58 4.71 -4.29 -6.50
N THR A 59 4.20 -5.47 -6.83
CA THR A 59 2.95 -5.97 -6.25
C THR A 59 3.23 -7.03 -5.19
N LEU A 60 2.60 -6.89 -4.03
CA LEU A 60 2.63 -7.89 -2.95
C LEU A 60 1.21 -8.29 -2.56
N ARG A 61 1.04 -9.52 -2.09
CA ARG A 61 -0.22 -9.97 -1.49
C ARG A 61 -0.18 -9.67 0.02
N ILE A 62 -1.17 -8.94 0.51
CA ILE A 62 -1.33 -8.69 1.94
C ILE A 62 -1.76 -9.98 2.64
N SER A 63 -1.14 -10.23 3.79
CA SER A 63 -1.55 -11.29 4.71
C SER A 63 -1.74 -10.72 6.13
N GLY A 64 -2.84 -11.08 6.76
CA GLY A 64 -3.20 -10.68 8.12
C GLY A 64 -4.10 -9.43 8.22
N HIS A 65 -4.38 -9.03 9.45
CA HIS A 65 -5.45 -8.06 9.77
C HIS A 65 -4.99 -6.82 10.53
N SER A 66 -3.67 -6.59 10.62
CA SER A 66 -3.12 -5.49 11.42
C SER A 66 -3.40 -4.08 10.87
N MET A 67 -3.98 -3.95 9.68
CA MET A 67 -4.16 -2.69 8.96
C MET A 67 -5.62 -2.45 8.50
N THR A 68 -6.59 -3.12 9.13
CA THR A 68 -8.00 -3.06 8.71
C THR A 68 -8.62 -1.67 8.76
N ARG A 69 -8.25 -0.81 9.72
CA ARG A 69 -8.73 0.59 9.77
C ARG A 69 -8.13 1.47 8.70
N ALA A 70 -6.99 1.08 8.13
CA ALA A 70 -6.42 1.70 6.94
C ALA A 70 -7.12 1.25 5.64
N GLY A 71 -8.14 0.40 5.72
CA GLY A 71 -8.82 -0.17 4.55
C GLY A 71 -8.03 -1.29 3.87
N ILE A 72 -6.95 -1.77 4.48
CA ILE A 72 -6.08 -2.83 3.97
C ILE A 72 -6.42 -4.14 4.67
N HIS A 73 -6.82 -5.15 3.91
CA HIS A 73 -7.29 -6.43 4.44
C HIS A 73 -6.50 -7.60 3.86
N ASP A 74 -6.58 -8.74 4.56
CA ASP A 74 -6.03 -10.01 4.11
C ASP A 74 -6.50 -10.35 2.68
N GLY A 75 -5.54 -10.69 1.83
CA GLY A 75 -5.77 -11.02 0.43
C GLY A 75 -5.74 -9.84 -0.55
N ASP A 76 -5.65 -8.59 -0.08
CA ASP A 76 -5.49 -7.43 -0.96
C ASP A 76 -4.18 -7.49 -1.75
N ILE A 77 -4.17 -6.89 -2.95
CA ILE A 77 -2.94 -6.65 -3.71
C ILE A 77 -2.44 -5.27 -3.35
N ALA A 78 -1.28 -5.16 -2.72
CA ALA A 78 -0.61 -3.90 -2.46
C ALA A 78 0.34 -3.54 -3.60
N LEU A 79 0.27 -2.30 -4.05
CA LEU A 79 1.22 -1.68 -4.96
C LEU A 79 2.21 -0.88 -4.13
N VAL A 80 3.46 -1.31 -4.14
CA VAL A 80 4.53 -0.76 -3.32
C VAL A 80 5.51 -0.04 -4.22
N ASP A 81 5.72 1.25 -3.95
CA ASP A 81 6.65 2.10 -4.67
C ASP A 81 7.94 2.29 -3.85
N ARG A 82 9.07 1.86 -4.42
CA ARG A 82 10.41 1.97 -3.81
C ARG A 82 11.11 3.30 -4.11
N SER A 83 10.58 4.10 -5.03
CA SER A 83 11.14 5.42 -5.37
C SER A 83 10.73 6.50 -4.36
N LEU A 84 9.64 6.26 -3.61
CA LEU A 84 9.13 7.20 -2.63
C LEU A 84 9.95 7.17 -1.34
N THR A 85 10.30 8.35 -0.83
CA THR A 85 10.84 8.50 0.52
C THR A 85 9.71 8.40 1.53
N ALA A 86 9.73 7.36 2.38
CA ALA A 86 8.71 7.15 3.40
C ALA A 86 8.67 8.30 4.42
N ARG A 87 7.46 8.75 4.73
CA ARG A 87 7.17 9.85 5.66
C ARG A 87 6.33 9.35 6.82
N HIS A 88 6.24 10.21 7.82
CA HIS A 88 5.34 9.98 8.93
C HIS A 88 3.89 9.80 8.43
N ASP A 89 3.19 8.82 9.01
CA ASP A 89 1.83 8.35 8.73
C ASP A 89 1.65 7.56 7.42
N ASP A 90 2.71 7.41 6.62
CA ASP A 90 2.67 6.51 5.45
C ASP A 90 2.48 5.06 5.88
N VAL A 91 1.77 4.30 5.05
CA VAL A 91 1.76 2.85 5.15
C VAL A 91 2.94 2.32 4.36
N VAL A 92 3.79 1.53 5.01
CA VAL A 92 5.04 1.05 4.43
C VAL A 92 5.11 -0.47 4.47
N VAL A 93 5.85 -1.02 3.53
CA VAL A 93 6.43 -2.35 3.67
C VAL A 93 7.83 -2.16 4.24
N ALA A 94 8.08 -2.79 5.37
CA ALA A 94 9.38 -2.76 6.04
C ALA A 94 9.91 -4.19 6.21
N VAL A 95 11.24 -4.32 6.18
CA VAL A 95 11.92 -5.51 6.69
C VAL A 95 12.06 -5.34 8.19
N LEU A 96 11.58 -6.32 8.95
CA LEU A 96 11.72 -6.40 10.40
C LEU A 96 12.22 -7.80 10.74
N ASP A 97 13.42 -7.90 11.32
CA ASP A 97 14.09 -9.16 11.66
C ASP A 97 14.20 -10.15 10.47
N GLY A 98 14.26 -9.62 9.24
CA GLY A 98 14.36 -10.42 8.01
C GLY A 98 13.02 -10.79 7.36
N GLU A 99 11.89 -10.39 7.94
CA GLU A 99 10.56 -10.62 7.39
C GLU A 99 9.93 -9.32 6.86
N LEU A 100 9.14 -9.41 5.80
CA LEU A 100 8.37 -8.26 5.30
C LEU A 100 7.12 -8.06 6.14
N VAL A 101 6.91 -6.84 6.63
CA VAL A 101 5.73 -6.43 7.37
C VAL A 101 5.10 -5.20 6.76
N CYS A 102 3.77 -5.17 6.73
CA CYS A 102 2.97 -3.99 6.39
C CYS A 102 2.53 -3.29 7.67
N LYS A 103 2.92 -2.03 7.87
CA LYS A 103 2.61 -1.22 9.06
C LYS A 103 2.59 0.28 8.72
N ARG A 104 1.97 1.08 9.59
CA ARG A 104 2.04 2.55 9.53
C ARG A 104 3.34 3.04 10.15
N LEU A 105 4.06 3.92 9.46
CA LEU A 105 5.31 4.50 9.92
C LEU A 105 5.04 5.74 10.80
N LEU A 106 5.29 5.64 12.10
CA LEU A 106 5.15 6.77 13.01
C LEU A 106 6.52 7.35 13.37
N VAL A 107 6.77 8.62 13.05
CA VAL A 107 7.99 9.34 13.39
C VAL A 107 7.62 10.48 14.32
N ARG A 108 8.06 10.40 15.58
CA ARG A 108 7.70 11.34 16.65
C ARG A 108 8.87 11.55 17.60
N ARG A 109 9.27 12.81 17.79
CA ARG A 109 10.32 13.22 18.74
C ARG A 109 11.62 12.40 18.61
N GLY A 110 12.04 12.15 17.37
CA GLY A 110 13.25 11.37 17.07
C GLY A 110 13.12 9.86 17.23
N ARG A 111 11.93 9.34 17.57
CA ARG A 111 11.63 7.90 17.62
C ARG A 111 10.82 7.48 16.41
N THR A 112 11.07 6.25 15.98
CA THR A 112 10.40 5.62 14.84
C THR A 112 9.68 4.37 15.31
N TYR A 113 8.40 4.25 14.95
CA TYR A 113 7.57 3.10 15.28
C TYR A 113 6.91 2.54 14.03
N LEU A 114 6.72 1.23 14.03
CA LEU A 114 5.80 0.54 13.14
C LEU A 114 4.51 0.25 13.91
N ALA A 115 3.44 0.95 13.56
CA ALA A 115 2.15 0.81 14.21
C ALA A 115 1.18 0.00 13.36
N PRO A 116 0.38 -0.88 13.98
CA PRO A 116 -0.81 -1.40 13.33
C PRO A 116 -1.86 -0.28 13.23
N ASP A 117 -2.83 -0.48 12.34
CA ASP A 117 -4.01 0.37 12.23
C ASP A 117 -5.27 -0.53 12.24
N THR A 118 -5.65 -0.91 13.44
CA THR A 118 -6.77 -1.83 13.72
C THR A 118 -7.29 -1.60 15.15
N ASP A 119 -8.53 -2.01 15.41
CA ASP A 119 -9.12 -1.99 16.76
C ASP A 119 -8.81 -3.27 17.57
N ASP A 120 -8.15 -4.26 16.95
CA ASP A 120 -7.77 -5.51 17.61
C ASP A 120 -6.58 -5.29 18.57
N PRO A 121 -6.76 -5.50 19.89
CA PRO A 121 -5.73 -5.26 20.90
C PRO A 121 -4.55 -6.25 20.83
N ALA A 122 -4.64 -7.31 20.04
CA ALA A 122 -3.55 -8.24 19.81
C ALA A 122 -2.36 -7.59 19.08
N TYR A 123 -2.62 -6.55 18.28
CA TYR A 123 -1.57 -5.84 17.56
C TYR A 123 -1.11 -4.61 18.33
N ARG A 124 0.21 -4.49 18.56
CA ARG A 124 0.81 -3.34 19.25
C ARG A 124 1.87 -2.65 18.39
N PRO A 125 2.05 -1.33 18.55
CA PRO A 125 3.17 -0.62 17.92
C PRO A 125 4.51 -1.20 18.37
N VAL A 126 5.44 -1.28 17.43
CA VAL A 126 6.81 -1.74 17.65
C VAL A 126 7.75 -0.55 17.49
N ASP A 127 8.56 -0.27 18.50
CA ASP A 127 9.65 0.70 18.38
C ASP A 127 10.81 0.08 17.57
N VAL A 128 11.24 0.80 16.54
CA VAL A 128 12.31 0.40 15.62
C VAL A 128 13.45 1.43 15.55
N THR A 129 13.46 2.42 16.45
CA THR A 129 14.40 3.57 16.42
C THR A 129 15.86 3.14 16.25
N ASP A 130 16.32 2.14 17.00
CA ASP A 130 17.70 1.63 16.94
C ASP A 130 17.75 0.12 16.63
N ARG A 131 16.69 -0.41 16.01
CA ARG A 131 16.58 -1.86 15.79
C ARG A 131 17.45 -2.29 14.61
N LEU A 132 18.47 -3.09 14.90
CA LEU A 132 19.29 -3.72 13.87
C LEU A 132 18.41 -4.62 12.98
N GLY A 133 18.51 -4.45 11.67
CA GLY A 133 17.72 -5.21 10.69
C GLY A 133 16.33 -4.64 10.41
N PHE A 134 16.01 -3.45 10.91
CA PHE A 134 14.90 -2.65 10.41
C PHE A 134 15.30 -1.87 9.16
N GLU A 135 14.49 -1.96 8.11
CA GLU A 135 14.64 -1.18 6.89
C GLU A 135 13.26 -0.92 6.29
N VAL A 136 12.99 0.29 5.82
CA VAL A 136 11.80 0.54 4.99
C VAL A 136 12.12 0.08 3.57
N TRP A 137 11.39 -0.93 3.09
CA TRP A 137 11.59 -1.49 1.76
C TRP A 137 10.91 -0.65 0.67
N GLY A 138 9.71 -0.13 0.96
CA GLY A 138 8.96 0.76 0.07
C GLY A 138 7.65 1.26 0.69
N VAL A 139 7.02 2.24 0.03
CA VAL A 139 5.75 2.84 0.48
C VAL A 139 4.60 2.15 -0.24
N ILE A 140 3.54 1.77 0.49
CA ILE A 140 2.31 1.28 -0.14
C ILE A 140 1.58 2.47 -0.72
N TYR A 141 1.60 2.59 -2.05
CA TYR A 141 0.94 3.66 -2.79
C TYR A 141 -0.58 3.41 -2.90
N SER A 142 -0.98 2.17 -3.18
CA SER A 142 -2.39 1.79 -3.26
C SER A 142 -2.60 0.30 -2.96
N THR A 143 -3.86 -0.07 -2.69
CA THR A 143 -4.29 -1.48 -2.62
C THR A 143 -5.47 -1.74 -3.54
N ILE A 144 -5.54 -2.95 -4.12
CA ILE A 144 -6.63 -3.40 -4.96
C ILE A 144 -7.31 -4.60 -4.29
N ARG A 145 -8.62 -4.50 -4.12
CA ARG A 145 -9.48 -5.57 -3.61
C ARG A 145 -10.49 -6.01 -4.65
N MET A 146 -10.53 -7.32 -4.88
CA MET A 146 -11.50 -7.95 -5.77
C MET A 146 -12.66 -8.49 -4.92
N HIS A 147 -13.86 -7.99 -5.14
CA HIS A 147 -15.06 -8.41 -4.40
C HIS A 147 -15.76 -9.65 -4.99
N ARG A 148 -15.44 -9.98 -6.24
CA ARG A 148 -15.94 -11.16 -6.94
C ARG A 148 -14.76 -11.98 -7.43
N LYS A 149 -14.79 -13.28 -7.14
CA LYS A 149 -13.83 -14.28 -7.65
C LYS A 149 -14.48 -15.05 -8.80
#